data_AF-R7RQ93-F1
#
_entry.id   AF-R7RQ93-F1
#
_cell.length_a   1.000
_cell.length_b   1.000
_cell.length_c   1.000
_cell.angle_alpha   90.00
_cell.angle_beta   90.00
_cell.angle_gamma   90.00
#
_symmetry.space_group_name_H-M   'P 1'
#
loop_
_entity.id
_entity.type
_entity.pdbx_description
1 polymer ?
#
loop_
_entity_poly.entity_id
_entity_poly.type
_entity_poly.pdbx_seq_one_letter_code
_entity_poly.pdbx_strand_id
1 'polypeptide(L)'
;MSKGLSLAKIYINSTYGLSRFIRDLKYNKKNAVKTIGFILLIIFSLSGMFGMYLYFNIKMYDLLKKINQQGAVITLAVVSSSTLTLMFGILTVLANYFYNQEGDIILALPIKKMDLLFAKFINAYIVELVVTFIFMGVGIGVYGIKSGEGILFYLVSIISTIFIPLIPLSICYFLIIPLMKYGNLTKKKDLFMILGGFFGIIIALIYQVSINKLASTNAGSEDIIKSLMRENGLIDLVGRIYYPSIWISNGILNYKSISGILYLVAFALLSILIVYLLLLTTSNLYYSSIIGSSEVTKKNREIKGEEIDKVFKRRSLLSSLFIREMKLMNREPIYFLNGPFVVLLLPLIFAIMFTVNKQSLGPIDTLIKQLDNVKYLLLISTGIIMFIGSTTSITSTCISREGSGIYVLKSLPIRPIDIIKAKFLHGAFFGFIASIIVSVGLLYLKVPFYIIFLSVVIGNLYLFVIYLVGIILELNWPKLVWDNPQKPMKQNINAVFIIFIDFALIGINYLIAKTIPQSILILAFFIIPIILLLFVYLYLNKNIEGLYSRL
;
A
#
# COMPACT_ATOMS: atom_id res chain seq x y z
N MET A 1 -1.90 15.03 -35.33
CA MET A 1 -2.04 14.13 -34.15
C MET A 1 -3.15 14.67 -33.27
N SER A 2 -4.05 13.83 -32.74
CA SER A 2 -5.09 14.30 -31.81
C SER A 2 -4.42 14.95 -30.59
N LYS A 3 -4.98 16.07 -30.10
CA LYS A 3 -4.42 16.83 -28.96
C LYS A 3 -4.23 15.93 -27.72
N GLY A 4 -5.07 14.91 -27.55
CA GLY A 4 -4.95 13.90 -26.49
C GLY A 4 -3.70 13.00 -26.59
N LEU A 5 -3.30 12.55 -27.79
CA LEU A 5 -2.10 11.71 -27.95
C LEU A 5 -0.81 12.50 -27.70
N SER A 6 -0.75 13.77 -28.14
CA SER A 6 0.38 14.64 -27.80
C SER A 6 0.49 14.88 -26.31
N LEU A 7 -0.65 15.06 -25.62
CA LEU A 7 -0.67 15.25 -24.17
C LEU A 7 -0.27 13.97 -23.43
N ALA A 8 -0.71 12.80 -23.90
CA ALA A 8 -0.29 11.50 -23.37
C ALA A 8 1.23 11.34 -23.43
N LYS A 9 1.85 11.69 -24.57
CA LYS A 9 3.31 11.66 -24.74
C LYS A 9 4.04 12.55 -23.74
N ILE A 10 3.51 13.74 -23.44
CA ILE A 10 4.08 14.64 -22.43
C ILE A 10 3.99 14.01 -21.03
N TYR A 11 2.83 13.46 -20.65
CA TYR A 11 2.68 12.79 -19.36
C TYR A 11 3.62 11.61 -19.20
N ILE A 12 3.72 10.73 -20.21
CA ILE A 12 4.62 9.57 -20.19
C ILE A 12 6.07 10.03 -19.99
N ASN A 13 6.50 11.06 -20.74
CA ASN A 13 7.86 11.57 -20.60
C ASN A 13 8.14 12.21 -19.23
N SER A 14 7.17 12.93 -18.65
CA SER A 14 7.28 13.54 -17.32
C SER A 14 7.31 12.46 -16.23
N THR A 15 6.39 11.51 -16.28
CA THR A 15 6.23 10.47 -15.26
C THR A 15 7.40 9.48 -15.24
N TYR A 16 7.85 9.00 -16.41
CA TYR A 16 8.91 7.97 -16.47
C TYR A 16 10.30 8.53 -16.75
N GLY A 17 10.42 9.80 -17.13
CA GLY A 17 11.72 10.42 -17.40
C GLY A 17 12.51 9.75 -18.53
N LEU A 18 11.83 9.08 -19.48
CA LEU A 18 12.47 8.35 -20.59
C LEU A 18 13.46 9.24 -21.37
N SER A 19 13.07 10.49 -21.66
CA SER A 19 13.93 11.46 -22.32
C SER A 19 15.15 11.86 -21.47
N ARG A 20 14.98 11.96 -20.14
CA ARG A 20 16.06 12.22 -19.20
C ARG A 20 17.03 11.05 -19.14
N PHE A 21 16.54 9.81 -19.11
CA PHE A 21 17.37 8.61 -19.14
C PHE A 21 18.19 8.49 -20.43
N ILE A 22 17.57 8.73 -21.60
CA ILE A 22 18.26 8.76 -22.90
C ILE A 22 19.33 9.86 -22.94
N ARG A 23 19.04 11.05 -22.36
CA ARG A 23 20.01 12.13 -22.25
C ARG A 23 21.15 11.79 -21.29
N ASP A 24 20.86 11.16 -20.16
CA ASP A 24 21.86 10.76 -19.17
C ASP A 24 22.77 9.64 -19.72
N LEU A 25 22.24 8.72 -20.55
CA LEU A 25 23.05 7.74 -21.29
C LEU A 25 24.08 8.41 -22.22
N LYS A 26 23.70 9.51 -22.87
CA LYS A 26 24.56 10.21 -23.84
C LYS A 26 25.54 11.18 -23.19
N TYR A 27 25.13 11.89 -22.12
CA TYR A 27 25.89 13.00 -21.54
C TYR A 27 26.36 12.79 -20.09
N ASN A 28 25.76 11.85 -19.33
CA ASN A 28 26.07 11.67 -17.91
C ASN A 28 26.11 10.18 -17.50
N LYS A 29 27.18 9.50 -17.92
CA LYS A 29 27.38 8.05 -17.71
C LYS A 29 27.25 7.62 -16.24
N LYS A 30 27.65 8.46 -15.27
CA LYS A 30 27.56 8.15 -13.83
C LYS A 30 26.11 8.03 -13.35
N ASN A 31 25.23 8.91 -13.81
CA ASN A 31 23.80 8.84 -13.49
C ASN A 31 23.12 7.69 -14.24
N ALA A 32 23.49 7.45 -15.51
CA ALA A 32 22.98 6.31 -16.26
C ALA A 32 23.31 4.97 -15.59
N VAL A 33 24.56 4.78 -15.14
CA VAL A 33 24.98 3.56 -14.41
C VAL A 33 24.22 3.40 -13.10
N LYS A 34 23.98 4.49 -12.35
CA LYS A 34 23.12 4.44 -11.16
C LYS A 34 21.70 3.99 -11.51
N THR A 35 21.08 4.57 -12.52
CA THR A 35 19.73 4.20 -12.94
C THR A 35 19.65 2.75 -13.41
N ILE A 36 20.63 2.28 -14.19
CA ILE A 36 20.73 0.89 -14.63
C ILE A 36 20.92 -0.03 -13.42
N GLY A 37 21.80 0.32 -12.47
CA GLY A 37 22.00 -0.42 -11.23
C GLY A 37 20.72 -0.52 -10.39
N PHE A 38 19.94 0.55 -10.30
CA PHE A 38 18.63 0.54 -9.65
C PHE A 38 17.63 -0.37 -10.37
N ILE A 39 17.56 -0.32 -11.71
CA ILE A 39 16.68 -1.20 -12.49
C ILE A 39 17.08 -2.67 -12.30
N LEU A 40 18.37 -2.99 -12.34
CA LEU A 40 18.88 -4.34 -12.10
C LEU A 40 18.57 -4.82 -10.68
N LEU A 41 18.70 -3.96 -9.68
CA LEU A 41 18.35 -4.29 -8.30
C LEU A 41 16.85 -4.58 -8.15
N ILE A 42 15.99 -3.81 -8.81
CA ILE A 42 14.55 -4.06 -8.86
C ILE A 42 14.24 -5.40 -9.55
N ILE A 43 14.89 -5.70 -10.68
CA ILE A 43 14.71 -6.98 -11.37
C ILE A 43 15.18 -8.13 -10.47
N PHE A 44 16.32 -7.97 -9.81
CA PHE A 44 16.86 -8.96 -8.89
C PHE A 44 15.92 -9.19 -7.68
N SER A 45 15.40 -8.13 -7.05
CA SER A 45 14.47 -8.27 -5.93
C SER A 45 13.15 -8.93 -6.34
N LEU A 46 12.66 -8.66 -7.55
CA LEU A 46 11.44 -9.27 -8.09
C LEU A 46 11.66 -10.69 -8.67
N SER A 47 12.91 -11.07 -8.96
CA SER A 47 13.24 -12.37 -9.56
C SER A 47 12.76 -13.55 -8.73
N GLY A 48 12.85 -13.46 -7.40
CA GLY A 48 12.36 -14.50 -6.49
C GLY A 48 10.85 -14.68 -6.56
N MET A 49 10.10 -13.56 -6.60
CA MET A 49 8.65 -13.58 -6.79
C MET A 49 8.27 -14.18 -8.15
N PHE A 50 8.98 -13.77 -9.20
CA PHE A 50 8.77 -14.27 -10.55
C PHE A 50 9.07 -15.77 -10.66
N GLY A 51 10.18 -16.24 -10.07
CA GLY A 51 10.54 -17.66 -10.03
C GLY A 51 9.51 -18.51 -9.29
N MET A 52 8.99 -18.01 -8.16
CA MET A 52 7.93 -18.69 -7.41
C MET A 52 6.63 -18.77 -8.22
N TYR A 53 6.25 -17.69 -8.91
CA TYR A 53 5.07 -17.66 -9.78
C TYR A 53 5.21 -18.58 -11.00
N LEU A 54 6.38 -18.63 -11.62
CA LEU A 54 6.72 -19.60 -12.67
C LEU A 54 6.58 -21.03 -12.18
N TYR A 55 7.20 -21.36 -11.06
CA TYR A 55 7.14 -22.70 -10.46
C TYR A 55 5.70 -23.12 -10.15
N PHE A 56 4.91 -22.20 -9.60
CA PHE A 56 3.48 -22.42 -9.35
C PHE A 56 2.72 -22.76 -10.64
N ASN A 57 2.89 -21.97 -11.71
CA ASN A 57 2.23 -22.23 -12.99
C ASN A 57 2.67 -23.57 -13.62
N ILE A 58 3.96 -23.90 -13.54
CA ILE A 58 4.51 -25.18 -14.03
C ILE A 58 3.84 -26.36 -13.32
N LYS A 59 3.78 -26.33 -11.99
CA LYS A 59 3.16 -27.40 -11.18
C LYS A 59 1.65 -27.47 -11.38
N MET A 60 0.99 -26.32 -11.49
CA MET A 60 -0.45 -26.24 -11.76
C MET A 60 -0.77 -26.88 -13.11
N TYR A 61 0.01 -26.57 -14.15
CA TYR A 61 -0.14 -27.20 -15.46
C TYR A 61 0.02 -28.73 -15.38
N ASP A 62 1.05 -29.23 -14.68
CA ASP A 62 1.29 -30.68 -14.58
C ASP A 62 0.15 -31.42 -13.87
N LEU A 63 -0.47 -30.78 -12.88
CA LEU A 63 -1.64 -31.31 -12.18
C LEU A 63 -2.88 -31.30 -13.07
N LEU A 64 -3.14 -30.18 -13.76
CA LEU A 64 -4.31 -30.00 -14.60
C LEU A 64 -4.27 -30.83 -15.89
N LYS A 65 -3.08 -31.09 -16.44
CA LYS A 65 -2.90 -31.96 -17.60
C LYS A 65 -3.35 -33.39 -17.32
N LYS A 66 -3.18 -33.91 -16.10
CA LYS A 66 -3.66 -35.25 -15.71
C LYS A 66 -5.17 -35.41 -15.80
N ILE A 67 -5.92 -34.30 -15.78
CA ILE A 67 -7.38 -34.25 -15.80
C ILE A 67 -7.89 -33.61 -17.11
N ASN A 68 -7.02 -33.38 -18.11
CA ASN A 68 -7.34 -32.68 -19.36
C ASN A 68 -7.95 -31.28 -19.18
N GLN A 69 -7.54 -30.55 -18.13
CA GLN A 69 -8.03 -29.20 -17.81
C GLN A 69 -6.91 -28.14 -17.91
N GLN A 70 -5.90 -28.41 -18.73
CA GLN A 70 -4.70 -27.56 -18.85
C GLN A 70 -5.01 -26.12 -19.33
N GLY A 71 -6.12 -25.90 -20.04
CA GLY A 71 -6.55 -24.56 -20.46
C GLY A 71 -6.90 -23.61 -19.31
N ALA A 72 -7.20 -24.15 -18.12
CA ALA A 72 -7.46 -23.34 -16.93
C ALA A 72 -6.23 -22.55 -16.46
N VAL A 73 -5.01 -22.94 -16.87
CA VAL A 73 -3.78 -22.15 -16.60
C VAL A 73 -3.85 -20.77 -17.25
N ILE A 74 -4.38 -20.68 -18.47
CA ILE A 74 -4.56 -19.40 -19.17
C ILE A 74 -5.60 -18.55 -18.45
N THR A 75 -6.73 -19.14 -18.06
CA THR A 75 -7.78 -18.44 -17.29
C THR A 75 -7.27 -17.93 -15.95
N LEU A 76 -6.46 -18.72 -15.25
CA LEU A 76 -5.84 -18.30 -14.00
C LEU A 76 -4.85 -17.14 -14.24
N ALA A 77 -4.09 -17.16 -15.33
CA ALA A 77 -3.20 -16.07 -15.71
C ALA A 77 -3.96 -14.78 -16.05
N VAL A 78 -5.09 -14.88 -16.75
CA VAL A 78 -5.97 -13.73 -17.04
C VAL A 78 -6.61 -13.17 -15.78
N VAL A 79 -7.14 -14.03 -14.92
CA VAL A 79 -7.78 -13.62 -13.66
C VAL A 79 -6.74 -12.98 -12.73
N SER A 80 -5.57 -13.60 -12.57
CA SER A 80 -4.50 -13.03 -11.73
C SER A 80 -3.96 -11.70 -12.27
N SER A 81 -3.73 -11.58 -13.59
CA SER A 81 -3.30 -10.33 -14.21
C SER A 81 -4.36 -9.22 -14.11
N SER A 82 -5.64 -9.55 -14.30
CA SER A 82 -6.75 -8.58 -14.16
C SER A 82 -6.90 -8.07 -12.73
N THR A 83 -6.76 -8.95 -11.74
CA THR A 83 -6.84 -8.60 -10.32
C THR A 83 -5.66 -7.76 -9.87
N LEU A 84 -4.44 -8.13 -10.28
CA LEU A 84 -3.26 -7.34 -9.99
C LEU A 84 -3.34 -5.96 -10.65
N THR A 85 -3.85 -5.88 -11.88
CA THR A 85 -4.14 -4.60 -12.54
C THR A 85 -5.15 -3.78 -11.78
N LEU A 86 -6.18 -4.39 -11.18
CA LEU A 86 -7.13 -3.66 -10.35
C LEU A 86 -6.46 -3.11 -9.09
N MET A 87 -5.66 -3.93 -8.40
CA MET A 87 -4.98 -3.53 -7.17
C MET A 87 -3.95 -2.43 -7.41
N PHE A 88 -3.04 -2.61 -8.38
CA PHE A 88 -2.06 -1.60 -8.75
C PHE A 88 -2.71 -0.41 -9.43
N GLY A 89 -3.73 -0.63 -10.28
CA GLY A 89 -4.48 0.40 -10.97
C GLY A 89 -5.11 1.42 -10.02
N ILE A 90 -5.66 1.00 -8.87
CA ILE A 90 -6.16 1.94 -7.87
C ILE A 90 -5.03 2.87 -7.37
N LEU A 91 -3.87 2.31 -7.05
CA LEU A 91 -2.71 3.07 -6.59
C LEU A 91 -2.16 3.98 -7.70
N THR A 92 -2.07 3.47 -8.93
CA THR A 92 -1.59 4.19 -10.11
C THR A 92 -2.50 5.36 -10.46
N VAL A 93 -3.82 5.16 -10.47
CA VAL A 93 -4.81 6.21 -10.75
C VAL A 93 -4.79 7.27 -9.67
N LEU A 94 -4.72 6.88 -8.39
CA LEU A 94 -4.54 7.82 -7.29
C LEU A 94 -3.24 8.63 -7.49
N ALA A 95 -2.09 7.97 -7.67
CA ALA A 95 -0.82 8.64 -7.87
C ALA A 95 -0.86 9.64 -9.05
N ASN A 96 -1.38 9.22 -10.20
CA ASN A 96 -1.53 10.05 -11.40
C ASN A 96 -2.48 11.25 -11.24
N TYR A 97 -3.42 11.15 -10.30
CA TYR A 97 -4.36 12.21 -9.94
C TYR A 97 -3.67 13.33 -9.11
N PHE A 98 -2.69 12.98 -8.26
CA PHE A 98 -2.03 13.94 -7.35
C PHE A 98 -0.66 14.43 -7.82
N TYR A 99 0.08 13.68 -8.63
CA TYR A 99 1.50 13.96 -8.89
C TYR A 99 1.79 15.20 -9.76
N ASN A 100 0.78 15.87 -10.30
CA ASN A 100 1.01 16.98 -11.22
C ASN A 100 0.43 18.29 -10.65
N GLN A 101 1.28 19.03 -9.93
CA GLN A 101 1.18 20.48 -9.73
C GLN A 101 1.16 21.27 -11.07
N GLU A 102 1.34 20.59 -12.21
CA GLU A 102 1.15 21.11 -13.57
C GLU A 102 -0.32 21.19 -13.99
N GLY A 103 -1.26 20.79 -13.12
CA GLY A 103 -2.70 20.87 -13.35
C GLY A 103 -3.14 22.28 -13.77
N ASP A 104 -2.64 23.32 -13.11
CA ASP A 104 -3.06 24.69 -13.41
C ASP A 104 -2.55 25.18 -14.79
N ILE A 105 -1.34 24.79 -15.20
CA ILE A 105 -0.77 25.12 -16.52
C ILE A 105 -1.54 24.38 -17.63
N ILE A 106 -1.86 23.10 -17.41
CA ILE A 106 -2.58 22.28 -18.40
C ILE A 106 -4.06 22.66 -18.46
N LEU A 107 -4.66 23.10 -17.34
CA LEU A 107 -6.01 23.65 -17.30
C LEU A 107 -6.13 25.00 -18.03
N ALA A 108 -5.03 25.77 -18.12
CA ALA A 108 -4.97 27.00 -18.90
C ALA A 108 -4.92 26.77 -20.43
N LEU A 109 -4.62 25.55 -20.88
CA LEU A 109 -4.60 25.21 -22.31
C LEU A 109 -6.02 24.88 -22.82
N PRO A 110 -6.39 25.28 -24.06
CA PRO A 110 -7.68 24.97 -24.66
C PRO A 110 -7.76 23.51 -25.14
N ILE A 111 -7.75 22.57 -24.19
CA ILE A 111 -7.81 21.12 -24.40
C ILE A 111 -9.21 20.62 -24.05
N LYS A 112 -9.78 19.72 -24.88
CA LYS A 112 -11.08 19.12 -24.58
C LYS A 112 -10.99 18.27 -23.32
N LYS A 113 -12.03 18.30 -22.48
CA LYS A 113 -12.11 17.52 -21.23
C LYS A 113 -11.88 16.02 -21.44
N MET A 114 -12.40 15.47 -22.53
CA MET A 114 -12.17 14.08 -22.92
C MET A 114 -10.71 13.80 -23.28
N ASP A 115 -10.04 14.71 -23.99
CA ASP A 115 -8.63 14.54 -24.38
C ASP A 115 -7.71 14.56 -23.15
N LEU A 116 -8.04 15.37 -22.14
CA LEU A 116 -7.33 15.43 -20.86
C LEU A 116 -7.42 14.11 -20.10
N LEU A 117 -8.64 13.58 -19.92
CA LEU A 117 -8.84 12.31 -19.23
C LEU A 117 -8.22 11.15 -20.01
N PHE A 118 -8.36 11.14 -21.34
CA PHE A 118 -7.76 10.13 -22.20
C PHE A 118 -6.23 10.10 -22.05
N ALA A 119 -5.57 11.26 -22.07
CA ALA A 119 -4.12 11.32 -21.90
C ALA A 119 -3.65 10.75 -20.56
N LYS A 120 -4.40 11.00 -19.49
CA LYS A 120 -4.14 10.44 -18.15
C LYS A 120 -4.40 8.94 -18.08
N PHE A 121 -5.49 8.48 -18.71
CA PHE A 121 -5.81 7.06 -18.80
C PHE A 121 -4.69 6.29 -19.52
N ILE A 122 -4.20 6.81 -20.65
CA ILE A 122 -3.07 6.21 -21.38
C ILE A 122 -1.80 6.16 -20.54
N ASN A 123 -1.52 7.19 -19.74
CA ASN A 123 -0.36 7.19 -18.85
C ASN A 123 -0.43 6.07 -17.81
N ALA A 124 -1.59 5.86 -17.18
CA ALA A 124 -1.81 4.77 -16.24
C ALA A 124 -1.78 3.40 -16.95
N TYR A 125 -2.42 3.30 -18.12
CA TYR A 125 -2.50 2.09 -18.94
C TYR A 125 -1.13 1.52 -19.30
N ILE A 126 -0.14 2.37 -19.61
CA ILE A 126 1.23 1.90 -19.93
C ILE A 126 1.90 1.21 -18.73
N VAL A 127 1.68 1.68 -17.50
CA VAL A 127 2.21 1.00 -16.30
C VAL A 127 1.57 -0.37 -16.15
N GLU A 128 0.24 -0.39 -16.24
CA GLU A 128 -0.53 -1.61 -16.04
C GLU A 128 -0.30 -2.64 -17.16
N LEU A 129 0.05 -2.19 -18.36
CA LEU A 129 0.53 -3.07 -19.43
C LEU A 129 1.79 -3.83 -19.01
N VAL A 130 2.78 -3.17 -18.40
CA VAL A 130 4.00 -3.85 -17.94
C VAL A 130 3.65 -4.93 -16.91
N VAL A 131 2.77 -4.62 -15.97
CA VAL A 131 2.30 -5.59 -14.97
C VAL A 131 1.60 -6.77 -15.65
N THR A 132 0.60 -6.50 -16.50
CA THR A 132 -0.15 -7.58 -17.19
C THR A 132 0.75 -8.46 -18.05
N PHE A 133 1.71 -7.90 -18.79
CA PHE A 133 2.65 -8.68 -19.59
C PHE A 133 3.53 -9.61 -18.76
N ILE A 134 4.00 -9.19 -17.58
CA ILE A 134 4.82 -10.05 -16.71
C ILE A 134 4.02 -11.27 -16.24
N PHE A 135 2.80 -11.07 -15.74
CA PHE A 135 2.00 -12.17 -15.19
C PHE A 135 1.39 -13.05 -16.28
N MET A 136 0.81 -12.44 -17.32
CA MET A 136 0.22 -13.18 -18.44
C MET A 136 1.30 -13.91 -19.25
N GLY A 137 2.48 -13.30 -19.42
CA GLY A 137 3.61 -13.90 -20.14
C GLY A 137 4.08 -15.21 -19.52
N VAL A 138 4.04 -15.33 -18.19
CA VAL A 138 4.35 -16.60 -17.49
C VAL A 138 3.31 -17.67 -17.81
N GLY A 139 2.02 -17.33 -17.75
CA GLY A 139 0.94 -18.28 -18.07
C GLY A 139 1.00 -18.77 -19.52
N ILE A 140 1.13 -17.84 -20.47
CA ILE A 140 1.27 -18.13 -21.90
C ILE A 140 2.53 -18.97 -22.16
N GLY A 141 3.66 -18.61 -21.53
CA GLY A 141 4.93 -19.31 -21.70
C GLY A 141 4.86 -20.76 -21.23
N VAL A 142 4.33 -20.99 -20.02
CA VAL A 142 4.18 -22.34 -19.45
C VAL A 142 3.23 -23.19 -20.28
N TYR A 143 2.06 -22.65 -20.65
CA TYR A 143 1.09 -23.38 -21.47
C TYR A 143 1.64 -23.68 -22.87
N GLY A 144 2.15 -22.66 -23.57
CA GLY A 144 2.63 -22.80 -24.95
C GLY A 144 3.80 -23.78 -25.08
N ILE A 145 4.78 -23.73 -24.17
CA ILE A 145 5.93 -24.64 -24.20
C ILE A 145 5.51 -26.08 -23.86
N LYS A 146 4.66 -26.28 -22.84
CA LYS A 146 4.29 -27.64 -22.39
C LYS A 146 3.19 -28.29 -23.22
N SER A 147 2.38 -27.50 -23.93
CA SER A 147 1.37 -27.99 -24.89
C SER A 147 1.94 -28.14 -26.31
N GLY A 148 3.13 -27.58 -26.59
CA GLY A 148 3.76 -27.64 -27.91
C GLY A 148 3.05 -26.75 -28.94
N GLU A 149 2.53 -25.60 -28.52
CA GLU A 149 1.78 -24.69 -29.38
C GLU A 149 2.68 -23.94 -30.37
N GLY A 150 2.14 -23.65 -31.56
CA GLY A 150 2.87 -22.95 -32.62
C GLY A 150 2.98 -21.43 -32.41
N ILE A 151 3.72 -20.75 -33.29
CA ILE A 151 3.95 -19.30 -33.24
C ILE A 151 2.67 -18.46 -33.22
N LEU A 152 1.61 -18.95 -33.87
CA LEU A 152 0.33 -18.26 -33.98
C LEU A 152 -0.36 -18.10 -32.61
N PHE A 153 -0.21 -19.08 -31.72
CA PHE A 153 -0.73 -19.01 -30.34
C PHE A 153 -0.10 -17.84 -29.57
N TYR A 154 1.22 -17.67 -29.68
CA TYR A 154 1.93 -16.58 -29.02
C TYR A 154 1.51 -15.21 -29.54
N LEU A 155 1.34 -15.06 -30.86
CA LEU A 155 0.88 -13.81 -31.47
C LEU A 155 -0.54 -13.43 -31.00
N VAL A 156 -1.47 -14.37 -31.04
CA VAL A 156 -2.85 -14.16 -30.58
C VAL A 156 -2.88 -13.81 -29.09
N SER A 157 -2.07 -14.50 -28.29
CA SER A 157 -1.99 -14.26 -26.84
C SER A 157 -1.40 -12.88 -26.50
N ILE A 158 -0.36 -12.43 -27.23
CA ILE A 158 0.24 -11.09 -27.06
C ILE A 158 -0.79 -10.01 -27.40
N ILE A 159 -1.49 -10.13 -28.54
CA ILE A 159 -2.52 -9.17 -28.94
C ILE A 159 -3.64 -9.11 -27.89
N SER A 160 -4.09 -10.27 -27.42
CA SER A 160 -5.13 -10.37 -26.39
C SER A 160 -4.69 -9.72 -25.07
N THR A 161 -3.42 -9.87 -24.69
CA THR A 161 -2.86 -9.31 -23.44
C THR A 161 -2.97 -7.78 -23.39
N ILE A 162 -2.85 -7.09 -24.54
CA ILE A 162 -2.95 -5.62 -24.63
C ILE A 162 -4.34 -5.12 -24.18
N PHE A 163 -5.39 -5.91 -24.38
CA PHE A 163 -6.76 -5.53 -24.01
C PHE A 163 -7.13 -5.85 -22.55
N ILE A 164 -6.42 -6.80 -21.91
CA ILE A 164 -6.70 -7.24 -20.53
C ILE A 164 -6.80 -6.07 -19.53
N PRO A 165 -5.84 -5.12 -19.46
CA PRO A 165 -5.87 -4.09 -18.42
C PRO A 165 -6.95 -3.02 -18.64
N LEU A 166 -7.57 -2.93 -19.82
CA LEU A 166 -8.54 -1.87 -20.13
C LEU A 166 -9.76 -1.91 -19.22
N ILE A 167 -10.34 -3.08 -18.99
CA ILE A 167 -11.54 -3.24 -18.17
C ILE A 167 -11.23 -2.99 -16.68
N PRO A 168 -10.23 -3.66 -16.05
CA PRO A 168 -9.91 -3.42 -14.64
C PRO A 168 -9.51 -1.97 -14.38
N LEU A 169 -8.71 -1.36 -15.25
CA LEU A 169 -8.30 0.04 -15.10
C LEU A 169 -9.49 0.99 -15.23
N SER A 170 -10.44 0.70 -16.14
CA SER A 170 -11.66 1.51 -16.26
C SER A 170 -12.50 1.45 -14.99
N ILE A 171 -12.60 0.29 -14.36
CA ILE A 171 -13.26 0.14 -13.05
C ILE A 171 -12.57 1.03 -12.01
N CYS A 172 -11.23 1.05 -11.96
CA CYS A 172 -10.50 1.94 -11.04
C CYS A 172 -10.87 3.42 -11.24
N TYR A 173 -10.92 3.90 -12.49
CA TYR A 173 -11.28 5.29 -12.79
C TYR A 173 -12.76 5.59 -12.47
N PHE A 174 -13.68 4.66 -12.76
CA PHE A 174 -15.09 4.81 -12.38
C PHE A 174 -15.29 4.92 -10.87
N LEU A 175 -14.45 4.26 -10.08
CA LEU A 175 -14.49 4.35 -8.62
C LEU A 175 -13.84 5.64 -8.12
N ILE A 176 -12.65 5.99 -8.62
CA ILE A 176 -11.83 7.07 -8.06
C ILE A 176 -12.34 8.45 -8.47
N ILE A 177 -12.80 8.67 -9.71
CA ILE A 177 -13.20 10.01 -10.18
C ILE A 177 -14.37 10.57 -9.36
N PRO A 178 -15.50 9.84 -9.16
CA PRO A 178 -16.59 10.32 -8.33
C PRO A 178 -16.14 10.60 -6.89
N LEU A 179 -15.36 9.67 -6.31
CA LEU A 179 -14.83 9.79 -4.96
C LEU A 179 -14.01 11.07 -4.77
N MET A 180 -13.14 11.39 -5.72
CA MET A 180 -12.34 12.61 -5.71
C MET A 180 -13.17 13.87 -5.87
N LYS A 181 -14.21 13.84 -6.72
CA LYS A 181 -15.13 14.96 -6.86
C LYS A 181 -15.82 15.28 -5.53
N TYR A 182 -16.33 14.27 -4.82
CA TYR A 182 -16.93 14.46 -3.49
C TYR A 182 -15.91 14.92 -2.45
N GLY A 183 -14.66 14.43 -2.52
CA GLY A 183 -13.57 14.92 -1.68
C GLY A 183 -13.30 16.41 -1.85
N ASN A 184 -13.30 16.90 -3.09
CA ASN A 184 -13.08 18.31 -3.36
C ASN A 184 -14.28 19.17 -2.97
N LEU A 185 -15.51 18.72 -3.23
CA LEU A 185 -16.74 19.41 -2.81
C LEU A 185 -16.81 19.60 -1.28
N THR A 186 -16.33 18.61 -0.53
CA THR A 186 -16.32 18.65 0.95
C THR A 186 -15.09 19.34 1.53
N LYS A 187 -14.17 19.86 0.69
CA LYS A 187 -12.85 20.38 1.10
C LYS A 187 -12.05 19.38 1.97
N LYS A 188 -12.31 18.08 1.79
CA LYS A 188 -11.70 16.95 2.50
C LYS A 188 -11.16 15.94 1.49
N LYS A 189 -10.53 16.42 0.40
CA LYS A 189 -9.90 15.63 -0.67
C LYS A 189 -9.08 14.47 -0.10
N ASP A 190 -8.36 14.78 0.95
CA ASP A 190 -7.41 13.91 1.63
C ASP A 190 -8.11 12.74 2.34
N LEU A 191 -9.27 12.98 2.95
CA LEU A 191 -10.11 11.93 3.54
C LEU A 191 -10.64 10.98 2.46
N PHE A 192 -11.11 11.52 1.34
CA PHE A 192 -11.63 10.71 0.24
C PHE A 192 -10.53 9.95 -0.49
N MET A 193 -9.29 10.45 -0.50
CA MET A 193 -8.12 9.69 -0.96
C MET A 193 -7.87 8.46 -0.09
N ILE A 194 -7.90 8.62 1.24
CA ILE A 194 -7.76 7.53 2.20
C ILE A 194 -8.88 6.50 2.01
N LEU A 195 -10.12 6.97 1.85
CA LEU A 195 -11.26 6.11 1.57
C LEU A 195 -11.08 5.36 0.24
N GLY A 196 -10.49 5.97 -0.78
CA GLY A 196 -10.25 5.31 -2.08
C GLY A 196 -9.27 4.16 -1.98
N GLY A 197 -8.17 4.33 -1.22
CA GLY A 197 -7.26 3.25 -0.89
C GLY A 197 -7.94 2.15 -0.06
N PHE A 198 -8.76 2.54 0.92
CA PHE A 198 -9.54 1.61 1.74
C PHE A 198 -10.56 0.80 0.95
N PHE A 199 -11.26 1.43 0.00
CA PHE A 199 -12.14 0.74 -0.95
C PHE A 199 -11.36 -0.25 -1.81
N GLY A 200 -10.17 0.12 -2.28
CA GLY A 200 -9.31 -0.81 -3.03
C GLY A 200 -8.93 -2.04 -2.22
N ILE A 201 -8.60 -1.86 -0.94
CA ILE A 201 -8.37 -2.97 -0.02
C ILE A 201 -9.65 -3.79 0.11
N ILE A 202 -10.79 -3.20 0.50
CA ILE A 202 -12.07 -3.93 0.64
C ILE A 202 -12.43 -4.72 -0.61
N ILE A 203 -12.25 -4.18 -1.82
CA ILE A 203 -12.52 -4.88 -3.07
C ILE A 203 -11.58 -6.08 -3.21
N ALA A 204 -10.29 -5.92 -2.94
CA ALA A 204 -9.34 -7.04 -2.91
C ALA A 204 -9.73 -8.11 -1.86
N LEU A 205 -10.33 -7.70 -0.74
CA LEU A 205 -10.82 -8.60 0.30
C LEU A 205 -12.06 -9.36 -0.13
N ILE A 206 -13.05 -8.67 -0.69
CA ILE A 206 -14.26 -9.28 -1.24
C ILE A 206 -13.86 -10.27 -2.32
N TYR A 207 -12.93 -9.90 -3.20
CA TYR A 207 -12.36 -10.76 -4.21
C TYR A 207 -11.72 -12.03 -3.60
N GLN A 208 -10.83 -11.87 -2.62
CA GLN A 208 -10.13 -12.98 -1.99
C GLN A 208 -11.07 -13.90 -1.18
N VAL A 209 -12.03 -13.33 -0.44
CA VAL A 209 -13.06 -14.08 0.30
C VAL A 209 -13.98 -14.82 -0.66
N SER A 210 -14.34 -14.22 -1.79
CA SER A 210 -15.16 -14.88 -2.81
C SER A 210 -14.43 -16.09 -3.41
N ILE A 211 -13.14 -15.96 -3.70
CA ILE A 211 -12.29 -17.09 -4.13
C ILE A 211 -12.25 -18.19 -3.08
N ASN A 212 -11.96 -17.84 -1.83
CA ASN A 212 -11.84 -18.83 -0.78
C ASN A 212 -13.18 -19.49 -0.46
N LYS A 213 -14.29 -18.75 -0.53
CA LYS A 213 -15.64 -19.32 -0.42
C LYS A 213 -15.93 -20.26 -1.58
N LEU A 214 -15.58 -19.92 -2.82
CA LEU A 214 -15.70 -20.85 -3.95
C LEU A 214 -14.84 -22.11 -3.77
N ALA A 215 -13.66 -21.99 -3.15
CA ALA A 215 -12.77 -23.12 -2.89
C ALA A 215 -13.17 -23.95 -1.64
N SER A 216 -13.81 -23.35 -0.64
CA SER A 216 -14.13 -23.97 0.65
C SER A 216 -15.59 -24.42 0.77
N THR A 217 -16.48 -23.90 -0.07
CA THR A 217 -17.86 -24.39 -0.06
C THR A 217 -17.84 -25.74 -0.74
N ASN A 218 -18.28 -26.77 -0.03
CA ASN A 218 -18.84 -28.01 -0.60
C ASN A 218 -20.11 -27.70 -1.44
N ALA A 219 -20.08 -26.63 -2.26
CA ALA A 219 -21.15 -26.21 -3.13
C ALA A 219 -21.04 -27.04 -4.41
N GLY A 220 -21.83 -28.12 -4.44
CA GLY A 220 -22.16 -28.85 -5.66
C GLY A 220 -21.04 -29.72 -6.17
N SER A 221 -20.79 -30.84 -5.49
CA SER A 221 -20.07 -31.98 -6.07
C SER A 221 -20.55 -32.27 -7.50
N GLU A 222 -21.83 -32.10 -7.83
CA GLU A 222 -22.34 -32.29 -9.19
C GLU A 222 -21.91 -31.24 -10.23
N ASP A 223 -21.88 -29.94 -9.93
CA ASP A 223 -21.49 -28.90 -10.90
C ASP A 223 -19.99 -28.91 -11.17
N ILE A 224 -19.20 -29.21 -10.14
CA ILE A 224 -17.75 -29.41 -10.25
C ILE A 224 -17.47 -30.69 -11.04
N ILE A 225 -18.16 -31.80 -10.76
CA ILE A 225 -18.02 -33.05 -11.53
C ILE A 225 -18.45 -32.85 -12.99
N LYS A 226 -19.60 -32.20 -13.26
CA LYS A 226 -20.05 -31.89 -14.64
C LYS A 226 -19.08 -30.99 -15.40
N SER A 227 -18.45 -30.04 -14.71
CA SER A 227 -17.44 -29.15 -15.31
C SER A 227 -16.09 -29.85 -15.50
N LEU A 228 -15.72 -30.79 -14.64
CA LEU A 228 -14.52 -31.62 -14.79
C LEU A 228 -14.66 -32.65 -15.92
N MET A 229 -15.89 -33.09 -16.21
CA MET A 229 -16.21 -34.01 -17.32
C MET A 229 -16.17 -33.35 -18.71
N ARG A 230 -16.25 -32.01 -18.80
CA ARG A 230 -16.10 -31.27 -20.06
C ARG A 230 -14.64 -30.85 -20.25
N GLU A 231 -14.11 -30.99 -21.47
CA GLU A 231 -12.78 -30.48 -21.79
C GLU A 231 -12.72 -28.97 -21.50
N ASN A 232 -11.76 -28.56 -20.67
CA ASN A 232 -11.60 -27.18 -20.20
C ASN A 232 -12.80 -26.59 -19.42
N GLY A 233 -13.73 -27.39 -18.88
CA GLY A 233 -14.85 -26.86 -18.07
C GLY A 233 -14.42 -26.16 -16.77
N LEU A 234 -13.17 -26.31 -16.31
CA LEU A 234 -12.62 -25.47 -15.23
C LEU A 234 -12.49 -23.99 -15.61
N ILE A 235 -12.49 -23.65 -16.90
CA ILE A 235 -12.50 -22.25 -17.36
C ILE A 235 -13.75 -21.53 -16.87
N ASP A 236 -14.92 -22.18 -16.96
CA ASP A 236 -16.18 -21.57 -16.55
C ASP A 236 -16.27 -21.43 -15.03
N LEU A 237 -15.68 -22.36 -14.27
CA LEU A 237 -15.63 -22.27 -12.80
C LEU A 237 -14.67 -21.20 -12.31
N VAL A 238 -13.46 -21.14 -12.86
CA VAL A 238 -12.45 -20.12 -12.49
C VAL A 238 -12.86 -18.74 -13.02
N GLY A 239 -13.48 -18.70 -14.20
CA GLY A 239 -13.87 -17.46 -14.86
C GLY A 239 -15.18 -16.84 -14.35
N ARG A 240 -15.98 -17.54 -13.54
CA ARG A 240 -17.16 -16.95 -12.86
C ARG A 240 -16.82 -15.76 -11.96
N ILE A 241 -15.58 -15.70 -11.48
CA ILE A 241 -15.08 -14.58 -10.66
C ILE A 241 -14.97 -13.30 -11.50
N TYR A 242 -14.59 -13.43 -12.78
CA TYR A 242 -14.43 -12.34 -13.72
C TYR A 242 -14.83 -12.81 -15.11
N TYR A 243 -16.11 -12.67 -15.46
CA TYR A 243 -16.68 -13.19 -16.71
C TYR A 243 -15.89 -12.88 -17.98
N PRO A 244 -15.29 -11.69 -18.16
CA PRO A 244 -14.46 -11.41 -19.35
C PRO A 244 -13.23 -12.33 -19.48
N SER A 245 -12.78 -12.97 -18.39
CA SER A 245 -11.72 -13.99 -18.47
C SER A 245 -12.14 -15.25 -19.23
N ILE A 246 -13.43 -15.63 -19.17
CA ILE A 246 -13.94 -16.80 -19.91
C ILE A 246 -13.81 -16.53 -21.42
N TRP A 247 -14.19 -15.34 -21.86
CA TRP A 247 -14.17 -14.97 -23.28
C TRP A 247 -12.75 -14.93 -23.81
N ILE A 248 -11.84 -14.25 -23.11
CA ILE A 248 -10.45 -14.15 -23.60
C ILE A 248 -9.72 -15.50 -23.53
N SER A 249 -9.97 -16.33 -22.50
CA SER A 249 -9.37 -17.67 -22.41
C SER A 249 -9.90 -18.61 -23.48
N ASN A 250 -11.22 -18.66 -23.69
CA ASN A 250 -11.80 -19.48 -24.76
C ASN A 250 -11.37 -18.98 -26.14
N GLY A 251 -11.15 -17.67 -26.29
CA GLY A 251 -10.59 -17.07 -27.49
C GLY A 251 -9.14 -17.47 -27.76
N ILE A 252 -8.29 -17.44 -26.74
CA ILE A 252 -6.87 -17.82 -26.85
C ILE A 252 -6.72 -19.34 -27.07
N LEU A 253 -7.52 -20.17 -26.40
CA LEU A 253 -7.43 -21.63 -26.51
C LEU A 253 -8.00 -22.16 -27.83
N ASN A 254 -9.10 -21.58 -28.31
CA ASN A 254 -9.73 -21.97 -29.57
C ASN A 254 -9.34 -21.05 -30.73
N TYR A 255 -8.10 -20.55 -30.75
CA TYR A 255 -7.64 -19.54 -31.72
C TYR A 255 -7.73 -19.98 -33.19
N LYS A 256 -7.79 -21.29 -33.46
CA LYS A 256 -7.98 -21.85 -34.82
C LYS A 256 -9.44 -21.92 -35.26
N SER A 257 -10.39 -21.79 -34.34
CA SER A 257 -11.82 -21.86 -34.63
C SER A 257 -12.42 -20.47 -34.84
N ILE A 258 -13.44 -20.38 -35.69
CA ILE A 258 -14.24 -19.16 -35.87
C ILE A 258 -14.81 -18.66 -34.53
N SER A 259 -15.18 -19.60 -33.64
CA SER A 259 -15.72 -19.29 -32.32
C SER A 259 -14.70 -18.60 -31.42
N GLY A 260 -13.43 -19.01 -31.46
CA GLY A 260 -12.37 -18.37 -30.69
C GLY A 260 -12.10 -16.94 -31.14
N ILE A 261 -12.08 -16.71 -32.46
CA ILE A 261 -11.92 -15.36 -33.03
C ILE A 261 -13.09 -14.45 -32.61
N LEU A 262 -14.33 -14.95 -32.66
CA LEU A 262 -15.50 -14.20 -32.20
C LEU A 262 -15.41 -13.81 -30.73
N TYR A 263 -14.94 -14.69 -29.86
CA TYR A 263 -14.72 -14.35 -28.44
C TYR A 263 -13.66 -13.27 -28.24
N LEU A 264 -12.55 -13.31 -28.99
CA LEU A 264 -11.50 -12.29 -28.91
C LEU A 264 -11.99 -10.93 -29.41
N VAL A 265 -12.71 -10.91 -30.53
CA VAL A 265 -13.31 -9.68 -31.08
C VAL A 265 -14.34 -9.11 -30.12
N ALA A 266 -15.22 -9.94 -29.57
CA ALA A 266 -16.21 -9.52 -28.58
C ALA A 266 -15.55 -8.93 -27.33
N PHE A 267 -14.48 -9.55 -26.83
CA PHE A 267 -13.73 -9.04 -25.68
C PHE A 267 -13.03 -7.70 -25.97
N ALA A 268 -12.40 -7.56 -27.14
CA ALA A 268 -11.75 -6.33 -27.55
C ALA A 268 -12.77 -5.18 -27.71
N LEU A 269 -13.90 -5.44 -28.38
CA LEU A 269 -14.99 -4.47 -28.53
C LEU A 269 -15.59 -4.04 -27.19
N LEU A 270 -15.85 -5.00 -26.29
CA LEU A 270 -16.35 -4.70 -24.95
C LEU A 270 -15.36 -3.85 -24.14
N SER A 271 -14.07 -4.16 -24.23
CA SER A 271 -13.00 -3.41 -23.56
C SER A 271 -12.93 -1.96 -24.05
N ILE A 272 -12.96 -1.75 -25.37
CA ILE A 272 -12.95 -0.41 -25.98
C ILE A 272 -14.23 0.35 -25.63
N LEU A 273 -15.39 -0.31 -25.68
CA LEU A 273 -16.68 0.29 -25.35
C LEU A 273 -16.71 0.78 -23.90
N ILE A 274 -16.19 0.00 -22.94
CA ILE A 274 -16.12 0.40 -21.53
C ILE A 274 -15.23 1.64 -21.35
N VAL A 275 -14.07 1.68 -22.00
CA VAL A 275 -13.19 2.87 -21.97
C VAL A 275 -13.88 4.08 -22.58
N TYR A 276 -14.58 3.90 -23.70
CA TYR A 276 -15.33 4.97 -24.34
C TYR A 276 -16.45 5.51 -23.44
N LEU A 277 -17.25 4.63 -22.83
CA LEU A 277 -18.29 4.99 -21.86
C LEU A 277 -17.70 5.72 -20.65
N LEU A 278 -16.53 5.29 -20.17
CA LEU A 278 -15.81 5.98 -19.10
C LEU A 278 -15.46 7.41 -19.50
N LEU A 279 -14.87 7.61 -20.67
CA LEU A 279 -14.49 8.95 -21.14
C LEU A 279 -15.70 9.86 -21.32
N LEU A 280 -16.81 9.34 -21.86
CA LEU A 280 -18.04 10.12 -22.02
C LEU A 280 -18.66 10.54 -20.68
N THR A 281 -18.80 9.60 -19.75
CA THR A 281 -19.52 9.82 -18.49
C THR A 281 -18.69 10.58 -17.45
N THR A 282 -17.39 10.31 -17.36
CA THR A 282 -16.55 10.80 -16.26
C THR A 282 -15.67 12.00 -16.63
N SER A 283 -15.50 12.35 -17.92
CA SER A 283 -14.63 13.47 -18.32
C SER A 283 -15.05 14.82 -17.72
N ASN A 284 -16.36 15.09 -17.65
CA ASN A 284 -16.88 16.29 -17.01
C ASN A 284 -16.65 16.28 -15.49
N LEU A 285 -16.84 15.12 -14.86
CA LEU A 285 -16.60 14.94 -13.42
C LEU A 285 -15.13 15.18 -13.09
N TYR A 286 -14.23 14.55 -13.85
CA TYR A 286 -12.79 14.67 -13.73
C TYR A 286 -12.31 16.11 -13.91
N TYR A 287 -12.80 16.81 -14.92
CA TYR A 287 -12.43 18.21 -15.15
C TYR A 287 -12.89 19.11 -13.98
N SER A 288 -14.14 18.94 -13.51
CA SER A 288 -14.66 19.69 -12.37
C SER A 288 -13.90 19.43 -11.07
N SER A 289 -13.43 18.20 -10.88
CA SER A 289 -12.69 17.83 -9.70
C SER A 289 -11.27 18.36 -9.71
N ILE A 290 -10.63 18.63 -10.86
CA ILE A 290 -9.31 19.29 -10.85
C ILE A 290 -9.44 20.78 -10.49
N ILE A 291 -10.38 21.51 -11.12
CA ILE A 291 -10.57 22.96 -10.88
C ILE A 291 -10.92 23.26 -9.43
N GLY A 292 -11.81 22.46 -8.82
CA GLY A 292 -12.21 22.65 -7.42
C GLY A 292 -11.10 22.40 -6.39
N SER A 293 -9.90 21.98 -6.81
CA SER A 293 -8.75 21.80 -5.92
C SER A 293 -7.81 23.00 -5.85
N SER A 294 -7.83 23.91 -6.82
CA SER A 294 -7.02 25.14 -6.83
C SER A 294 -7.76 26.34 -6.22
N GLU A 295 -9.10 26.34 -6.24
CA GLU A 295 -9.90 27.41 -5.65
C GLU A 295 -10.19 27.18 -4.15
N VAL A 296 -9.29 27.69 -3.29
CA VAL A 296 -9.70 28.07 -1.94
C VAL A 296 -10.58 29.31 -2.06
N THR A 297 -11.85 29.13 -2.45
CA THR A 297 -12.86 30.16 -2.24
C THR A 297 -13.03 30.33 -0.74
N LYS A 298 -12.27 31.30 -0.21
CA LYS A 298 -12.49 31.90 1.10
C LYS A 298 -13.85 32.58 1.00
N LYS A 299 -14.92 31.89 1.41
CA LYS A 299 -16.13 32.61 1.81
C LYS A 299 -15.67 33.52 2.95
N ASN A 300 -15.69 34.82 2.72
CA ASN A 300 -15.58 35.83 3.78
C ASN A 300 -16.76 35.61 4.72
N ARG A 301 -16.60 34.67 5.64
CA ARG A 301 -17.55 34.42 6.71
C ARG A 301 -17.06 35.27 7.87
N GLU A 302 -17.88 36.23 8.28
CA GLU A 302 -17.67 36.94 9.54
C GLU A 302 -17.63 35.90 10.66
N ILE A 303 -16.50 35.86 11.36
CA ILE A 303 -16.30 34.96 12.49
C ILE A 303 -17.13 35.54 13.64
N LYS A 304 -18.19 34.83 14.04
CA LYS A 304 -19.02 35.25 15.19
C LYS A 304 -18.19 35.18 16.48
N GLY A 305 -18.44 36.07 17.45
CA GLY A 305 -17.70 36.13 18.72
C GLY A 305 -17.62 34.79 19.47
N GLU A 306 -18.70 33.99 19.44
CA GLU A 306 -18.71 32.65 20.04
C GLU A 306 -17.78 31.63 19.34
N GLU A 307 -17.52 31.81 18.04
CA GLU A 307 -16.54 31.00 17.30
C GLU A 307 -15.10 31.42 17.66
N ILE A 308 -14.87 32.70 17.96
CA ILE A 308 -13.59 33.23 18.44
C ILE A 308 -13.24 32.61 19.80
N ASP A 309 -14.17 32.62 20.76
CA ASP A 309 -13.94 32.04 22.10
C ASP A 309 -13.70 30.52 22.06
N LYS A 310 -14.32 29.80 21.11
CA LYS A 310 -14.04 28.38 20.86
C LYS A 310 -12.65 28.15 20.26
N VAL A 311 -12.14 29.07 19.46
CA VAL A 311 -10.82 28.99 18.81
C VAL A 311 -9.71 29.36 19.79
N PHE A 312 -9.90 30.38 20.62
CA PHE A 312 -8.90 30.89 21.58
C PHE A 312 -9.06 30.34 23.01
N LYS A 313 -9.60 29.12 23.17
CA LYS A 313 -9.63 28.48 24.49
C LYS A 313 -8.21 28.34 25.06
N ARG A 314 -8.00 28.89 26.25
CA ARG A 314 -6.75 28.74 27.02
C ARG A 314 -6.52 27.26 27.31
N ARG A 315 -5.43 26.71 26.78
CA ARG A 315 -4.99 25.33 27.01
C ARG A 315 -3.61 25.35 27.67
N SER A 316 -3.24 24.27 28.34
CA SER A 316 -1.86 24.12 28.82
C SER A 316 -0.89 24.10 27.62
N LEU A 317 0.35 24.53 27.85
CA LEU A 317 1.40 24.56 26.83
C LEU A 317 1.55 23.19 26.15
N LEU A 318 1.69 22.13 26.96
CA LEU A 318 1.87 20.76 26.45
C LEU A 318 0.65 20.26 25.67
N SER A 319 -0.57 20.56 26.13
CA SER A 319 -1.80 20.20 25.40
C SER A 319 -1.86 20.91 24.06
N SER A 320 -1.49 22.19 24.01
CA SER A 320 -1.49 22.99 22.78
C SER A 320 -0.49 22.43 21.77
N LEU A 321 0.71 22.09 22.21
CA LEU A 321 1.75 21.47 21.38
C LEU A 321 1.33 20.07 20.90
N PHE A 322 0.78 19.22 21.78
CA PHE A 322 0.30 17.89 21.42
C PHE A 322 -0.84 17.94 20.40
N ILE A 323 -1.83 18.83 20.58
CA ILE A 323 -2.93 19.00 19.62
C ILE A 323 -2.41 19.53 18.29
N ARG A 324 -1.38 20.38 18.31
CA ARG A 324 -0.73 20.84 17.08
C ARG A 324 -0.10 19.68 16.33
N GLU A 325 0.62 18.79 17.02
CA GLU A 325 1.20 17.57 16.42
C GLU A 325 0.12 16.68 15.79
N MET A 326 -0.97 16.43 16.51
CA MET A 326 -2.11 15.66 16.01
C MET A 326 -2.72 16.30 14.76
N LYS A 327 -2.89 17.63 14.75
CA LYS A 327 -3.44 18.37 13.61
C LYS A 327 -2.49 18.36 12.42
N LEU A 328 -1.19 18.54 12.65
CA LEU A 328 -0.17 18.55 11.60
C LEU A 328 -0.13 17.20 10.88
N MET A 329 -0.20 16.10 11.64
CA MET A 329 -0.21 14.75 11.08
C MET A 329 -1.52 14.40 10.37
N ASN A 330 -2.67 14.74 10.96
CA ASN A 330 -3.97 14.30 10.46
C ASN A 330 -4.53 15.17 9.34
N ARG A 331 -4.03 16.41 9.17
CA ARG A 331 -4.46 17.29 8.07
C ARG A 331 -3.82 16.92 6.74
N GLU A 332 -2.61 16.38 6.76
CA GLU A 332 -1.89 15.97 5.57
C GLU A 332 -2.10 14.47 5.31
N PRO A 333 -2.77 14.05 4.24
CA PRO A 333 -3.10 12.64 3.99
C PRO A 333 -1.87 11.77 3.91
N ILE A 334 -0.79 12.30 3.36
CA ILE A 334 0.49 11.59 3.24
C ILE A 334 1.07 11.28 4.62
N TYR A 335 0.95 12.20 5.57
CA TYR A 335 1.40 11.99 6.95
C TYR A 335 0.48 11.02 7.68
N PHE A 336 -0.83 11.18 7.53
CA PHE A 336 -1.82 10.28 8.13
C PHE A 336 -1.66 8.83 7.64
N LEU A 337 -1.59 8.63 6.32
CA LEU A 337 -1.50 7.31 5.68
C LEU A 337 -0.20 6.57 6.01
N ASN A 338 0.92 7.28 6.08
CA ASN A 338 2.22 6.66 6.37
C ASN A 338 2.55 6.60 7.88
N GLY A 339 1.70 7.17 8.75
CA GLY A 339 1.90 7.09 10.19
C GLY A 339 0.71 6.54 10.98
N PRO A 340 -0.18 7.38 11.52
CA PRO A 340 -1.35 6.96 12.28
C PRO A 340 -2.15 5.81 11.66
N PHE A 341 -2.35 5.85 10.34
CA PHE A 341 -3.16 4.88 9.64
C PHE A 341 -2.51 3.48 9.60
N VAL A 342 -1.17 3.40 9.64
CA VAL A 342 -0.44 2.13 9.66
C VAL A 342 -0.82 1.27 10.87
N VAL A 343 -1.10 1.92 12.01
CA VAL A 343 -1.60 1.27 13.24
C VAL A 343 -2.88 0.49 13.02
N LEU A 344 -3.76 0.98 12.14
CA LEU A 344 -5.03 0.32 11.81
C LEU A 344 -4.85 -0.65 10.64
N LEU A 345 -4.07 -0.24 9.63
CA LEU A 345 -3.91 -0.96 8.38
C LEU A 345 -3.22 -2.32 8.58
N LEU A 346 -2.10 -2.37 9.31
CA LEU A 346 -1.34 -3.61 9.48
C LEU A 346 -2.12 -4.69 10.25
N PRO A 347 -2.73 -4.40 11.42
CA PRO A 347 -3.55 -5.39 12.11
C PRO A 347 -4.77 -5.82 11.29
N LEU A 348 -5.38 -4.91 10.53
CA LEU A 348 -6.48 -5.25 9.65
C LEU A 348 -6.04 -6.27 8.60
N ILE A 349 -4.92 -6.02 7.92
CA ILE A 349 -4.33 -6.95 6.93
C ILE A 349 -4.07 -8.32 7.58
N PHE A 350 -3.47 -8.36 8.77
CA PHE A 350 -3.24 -9.63 9.47
C PHE A 350 -4.55 -10.33 9.86
N ALA A 351 -5.52 -9.62 10.43
CA ALA A 351 -6.81 -10.18 10.81
C ALA A 351 -7.55 -10.78 9.60
N ILE A 352 -7.46 -10.12 8.45
CA ILE A 352 -7.97 -10.63 7.19
C ILE A 352 -7.22 -11.89 6.78
N MET A 353 -5.90 -11.86 6.74
CA MET A 353 -5.10 -13.03 6.35
C MET A 353 -5.46 -14.25 7.21
N PHE A 354 -5.65 -14.04 8.52
CA PHE A 354 -6.04 -15.09 9.46
C PHE A 354 -7.48 -15.58 9.34
N THR A 355 -8.44 -14.68 9.13
CA THR A 355 -9.86 -15.05 9.01
C THR A 355 -10.18 -15.75 7.69
N VAL A 356 -9.51 -15.32 6.62
CA VAL A 356 -9.80 -15.73 5.25
C VAL A 356 -9.11 -17.04 4.89
N ASN A 357 -7.96 -17.34 5.49
CA ASN A 357 -7.22 -18.58 5.25
C ASN A 357 -7.08 -19.39 6.54
N LYS A 358 -8.18 -20.01 6.99
CA LYS A 358 -8.21 -20.83 8.21
C LYS A 358 -7.21 -22.00 8.21
N GLN A 359 -6.73 -22.44 7.05
CA GLN A 359 -5.65 -23.43 6.96
C GLN A 359 -4.27 -22.85 7.31
N SER A 360 -4.02 -21.55 7.10
CA SER A 360 -2.80 -20.89 7.60
C SER A 360 -2.83 -20.58 9.09
N LEU A 361 -4.02 -20.64 9.72
CA LEU A 361 -4.09 -20.71 11.17
C LEU A 361 -3.57 -22.05 11.70
N GLY A 362 -3.56 -23.13 10.92
CA GLY A 362 -3.08 -24.45 11.37
C GLY A 362 -1.70 -24.38 12.04
N PRO A 363 -0.65 -23.86 11.37
CA PRO A 363 0.67 -23.70 11.95
C PRO A 363 0.73 -22.76 13.17
N ILE A 364 -0.08 -21.70 13.17
CA ILE A 364 -0.08 -20.68 14.25
C ILE A 364 -0.86 -21.17 15.47
N ASP A 365 -1.97 -21.87 15.25
CA ASP A 365 -2.78 -22.51 16.29
C ASP A 365 -2.03 -23.70 16.87
N THR A 366 -1.28 -24.46 16.05
CA THR A 366 -0.34 -25.47 16.57
C THR A 366 0.83 -24.82 17.31
N LEU A 367 1.37 -23.69 16.84
CA LEU A 367 2.40 -22.96 17.59
C LEU A 367 1.84 -22.46 18.93
N ILE A 368 0.69 -21.80 18.95
CA ILE A 368 0.08 -21.29 20.19
C ILE A 368 -0.26 -22.44 21.16
N LYS A 369 -0.74 -23.59 20.65
CA LYS A 369 -1.03 -24.79 21.47
C LYS A 369 0.20 -25.59 21.88
N GLN A 370 1.27 -25.58 21.09
CA GLN A 370 2.56 -26.19 21.45
C GLN A 370 3.40 -25.30 22.36
N LEU A 371 3.10 -23.99 22.38
CA LEU A 371 3.72 -22.99 23.24
C LEU A 371 2.94 -22.83 24.56
N ASP A 372 2.67 -23.94 25.26
CA ASP A 372 2.30 -23.92 26.70
C ASP A 372 3.34 -23.15 27.55
N ASN A 373 4.51 -22.88 26.97
CA ASN A 373 5.53 -22.03 27.54
C ASN A 373 5.18 -20.53 27.37
N VAL A 374 4.49 -20.00 28.40
CA VAL A 374 4.12 -18.59 28.65
C VAL A 374 5.17 -17.58 28.15
N LYS A 375 6.45 -17.93 28.29
CA LYS A 375 7.62 -17.15 27.87
C LYS A 375 7.63 -16.79 26.38
N TYR A 376 7.35 -17.74 25.50
CA TYR A 376 7.35 -17.49 24.05
C TYR A 376 6.08 -16.76 23.64
N LEU A 377 4.95 -17.06 24.29
CA LEU A 377 3.71 -16.35 24.03
C LEU A 377 3.84 -14.86 24.37
N LEU A 378 4.46 -14.55 25.53
CA LEU A 378 4.79 -13.19 25.96
C LEU A 378 5.77 -12.48 25.01
N LEU A 379 6.79 -13.19 24.52
CA LEU A 379 7.74 -12.64 23.56
C LEU A 379 7.08 -12.30 22.22
N ILE A 380 6.23 -13.19 21.70
CA ILE A 380 5.55 -12.99 20.42
C ILE A 380 4.56 -11.84 20.53
N SER A 381 3.75 -11.80 21.59
CA SER A 381 2.76 -10.74 21.80
C SER A 381 3.40 -9.37 22.01
N THR A 382 4.48 -9.28 22.79
CA THR A 382 5.25 -8.03 22.95
C THR A 382 5.90 -7.61 21.64
N GLY A 383 6.51 -8.54 20.90
CA GLY A 383 7.13 -8.27 19.61
C GLY A 383 6.15 -7.74 18.57
N ILE A 384 4.91 -8.26 18.53
CA ILE A 384 3.86 -7.75 17.63
C ILE A 384 3.46 -6.31 18.00
N ILE A 385 3.31 -6.01 19.30
CA ILE A 385 3.00 -4.65 19.77
C ILE A 385 4.12 -3.68 19.39
N MET A 386 5.38 -4.08 19.62
CA MET A 386 6.55 -3.28 19.26
C MET A 386 6.60 -3.00 17.75
N PHE A 387 6.43 -4.05 16.93
CA PHE A 387 6.46 -3.94 15.48
C PHE A 387 5.39 -3.01 14.92
N ILE A 388 4.13 -3.15 15.37
CA ILE A 388 3.03 -2.29 14.88
C ILE A 388 3.18 -0.86 15.37
N GLY A 389 3.65 -0.64 16.61
CA GLY A 389 3.87 0.71 17.14
C GLY A 389 5.05 1.44 16.49
N SER A 390 6.16 0.73 16.23
CA SER A 390 7.39 1.31 15.66
C SER A 390 7.26 1.67 14.18
N THR A 391 6.53 0.87 13.40
CA THR A 391 6.34 1.04 11.94
C THR A 391 5.56 2.30 11.56
N THR A 392 4.90 2.95 12.51
CA THR A 392 4.16 4.20 12.30
C THR A 392 5.04 5.40 11.96
N SER A 393 6.36 5.31 12.14
CA SER A 393 7.32 6.36 11.78
C SER A 393 7.00 7.78 12.31
N ILE A 394 6.15 7.89 13.34
CA ILE A 394 5.64 9.19 13.83
C ILE A 394 6.78 9.98 14.46
N THR A 395 7.57 9.33 15.31
CA THR A 395 8.69 9.95 16.03
C THR A 395 9.94 10.05 15.16
N SER A 396 10.17 9.09 14.27
CA SER A 396 11.32 9.07 13.34
C SER A 396 11.22 10.05 12.18
N THR A 397 10.16 10.85 12.14
CA THR A 397 9.95 11.90 11.13
C THR A 397 9.45 13.22 11.76
N CYS A 398 9.41 13.30 13.09
CA CYS A 398 8.68 14.35 13.79
C CYS A 398 9.27 15.76 13.62
N ILE A 399 10.56 15.86 13.29
CA ILE A 399 11.24 17.12 13.05
C ILE A 399 11.26 17.42 11.54
N SER A 400 11.56 16.41 10.73
CA SER A 400 11.55 16.50 9.28
C SER A 400 10.18 16.97 8.73
N ARG A 401 9.08 16.56 9.36
CA ARG A 401 7.71 17.00 9.01
C ARG A 401 7.47 18.51 9.13
N GLU A 402 8.21 19.22 9.98
CA GLU A 402 8.07 20.67 10.17
C GLU A 402 8.68 21.45 8.99
N GLY A 403 9.66 20.85 8.31
CA GLY A 403 10.37 21.47 7.19
C GLY A 403 10.96 22.84 7.55
N SER A 404 10.88 23.79 6.62
CA SER A 404 11.29 25.19 6.85
C SER A 404 10.44 25.91 7.92
N GLY A 405 9.28 25.38 8.28
CA GLY A 405 8.40 25.92 9.32
C GLY A 405 8.96 25.81 10.74
N ILE A 406 10.04 25.05 10.94
CA ILE A 406 10.68 24.88 12.26
C ILE A 406 11.19 26.20 12.86
N TYR A 407 11.52 27.18 12.02
CA TYR A 407 11.93 28.52 12.48
C TYR A 407 10.85 29.20 13.34
N VAL A 408 9.57 29.01 12.99
CA VAL A 408 8.45 29.56 13.78
C VAL A 408 8.45 28.97 15.19
N LEU A 409 8.67 27.66 15.29
CA LEU A 409 8.78 26.97 16.57
C LEU A 409 9.94 27.50 17.43
N LYS A 410 11.09 27.78 16.80
CA LYS A 410 12.27 28.33 17.46
C LYS A 410 12.09 29.77 17.93
N SER A 411 11.26 30.54 17.24
CA SER A 411 10.98 31.93 17.61
C SER A 411 10.08 32.06 18.84
N LEU A 412 9.39 30.98 19.24
CA LEU A 412 8.52 30.99 20.43
C LEU A 412 9.35 30.86 21.70
N PRO A 413 8.97 31.55 22.80
CA PRO A 413 9.64 31.45 24.10
C PRO A 413 9.26 30.15 24.82
N ILE A 414 9.56 29.00 24.19
CA ILE A 414 9.22 27.66 24.66
C ILE A 414 10.52 26.86 24.78
N ARG A 415 10.68 26.13 25.89
CA ARG A 415 11.85 25.29 26.07
C ARG A 415 11.82 24.11 25.09
N PRO A 416 12.95 23.74 24.45
CA PRO A 416 13.02 22.62 23.52
C PRO A 416 12.44 21.31 24.08
N ILE A 417 12.64 21.05 25.37
CA ILE A 417 12.11 19.86 26.05
C ILE A 417 10.59 19.76 26.01
N ASP A 418 9.87 20.89 26.07
CA ASP A 418 8.41 20.89 26.06
C ASP A 418 7.86 20.56 24.65
N ILE A 419 8.60 20.95 23.59
CA ILE A 419 8.32 20.57 22.20
C ILE A 419 8.57 19.07 22.01
N ILE A 420 9.69 18.56 22.50
CA ILE A 420 10.02 17.14 22.37
C ILE A 420 9.05 16.26 23.16
N LYS A 421 8.64 16.67 24.36
CA LYS A 421 7.60 15.98 25.14
C LYS A 421 6.30 15.85 24.34
N ALA A 422 5.88 16.91 23.64
CA ALA A 422 4.68 16.84 22.80
C ALA A 422 4.83 15.84 21.63
N LYS A 423 6.00 15.81 20.98
CA LYS A 423 6.32 14.86 19.90
C LYS A 423 6.39 13.41 20.40
N PHE A 424 6.96 13.20 21.58
CA PHE A 424 6.97 11.90 22.26
C PHE A 424 5.55 11.44 22.60
N LEU A 425 4.73 12.32 23.20
CA LEU A 425 3.33 12.01 23.54
C LEU A 425 2.50 11.65 22.31
N HIS A 426 2.75 12.31 21.17
CA HIS A 426 2.10 11.98 19.91
C HIS A 426 2.43 10.55 19.45
N GLY A 427 3.70 10.14 19.50
CA GLY A 427 4.08 8.74 19.24
C GLY A 427 3.48 7.77 20.25
N ALA A 428 3.57 8.10 21.55
CA ALA A 428 3.04 7.28 22.64
C ALA A 428 1.53 7.05 22.50
N PHE A 429 0.75 8.06 22.14
CA PHE A 429 -0.69 7.95 21.92
C PHE A 429 -1.04 6.89 20.87
N PHE A 430 -0.38 6.91 19.71
CA PHE A 430 -0.59 5.92 18.66
C PHE A 430 0.02 4.55 19.00
N GLY A 431 1.10 4.51 19.78
CA GLY A 431 1.63 3.26 20.37
C GLY A 431 0.62 2.58 21.28
N PHE A 432 -0.07 3.34 22.13
CA PHE A 432 -1.14 2.80 22.96
C PHE A 432 -2.30 2.26 22.13
N ILE A 433 -2.73 2.99 21.09
CA ILE A 433 -3.76 2.50 20.16
C ILE A 433 -3.33 1.19 19.50
N ALA A 434 -2.06 1.10 19.05
CA ALA A 434 -1.51 -0.14 18.49
C ALA A 434 -1.59 -1.29 19.49
N SER A 435 -1.18 -1.06 20.74
CA SER A 435 -1.23 -2.08 21.79
C SER A 435 -2.65 -2.58 22.05
N ILE A 436 -3.66 -1.69 22.08
CA ILE A 436 -5.07 -2.05 22.27
C ILE A 436 -5.58 -2.91 21.11
N ILE A 437 -5.28 -2.54 19.87
CA ILE A 437 -5.71 -3.31 18.68
C ILE A 437 -5.11 -4.72 18.71
N VAL A 438 -3.82 -4.83 19.05
CA VAL A 438 -3.16 -6.14 19.19
C VAL A 438 -3.80 -6.95 20.32
N SER A 439 -4.10 -6.33 21.47
CA SER A 439 -4.79 -7.00 22.58
C SER A 439 -6.13 -7.60 22.16
N VAL A 440 -6.92 -6.89 21.34
CA VAL A 440 -8.18 -7.42 20.80
C VAL A 440 -7.93 -8.67 19.93
N GLY A 441 -6.88 -8.65 19.09
CA GLY A 441 -6.48 -9.82 18.31
C GLY A 441 -6.03 -11.01 19.17
N LEU A 442 -5.28 -10.75 20.24
CA LEU A 442 -4.84 -11.78 21.18
C LEU A 442 -6.01 -12.38 21.98
N LEU A 443 -7.01 -11.57 22.33
CA LEU A 443 -8.26 -12.05 22.95
C LEU A 443 -9.02 -13.00 22.00
N TYR A 444 -9.09 -12.67 20.71
CA TYR A 444 -9.69 -13.54 19.70
C TYR A 444 -8.97 -14.90 19.59
N LEU A 445 -7.64 -14.90 19.75
CA LEU A 445 -6.80 -16.10 19.79
C LEU A 445 -6.81 -16.83 21.15
N LYS A 446 -7.67 -16.41 22.10
CA LYS A 446 -7.82 -17.00 23.44
C LYS A 446 -6.53 -16.99 24.29
N VAL A 447 -5.66 -16.00 24.08
CA VAL A 447 -4.47 -15.80 24.94
C VAL A 447 -4.91 -15.42 26.37
N PRO A 448 -4.30 -15.99 27.43
CA PRO A 448 -4.61 -15.65 28.81
C PRO A 448 -4.48 -14.14 29.11
N PHE A 449 -5.44 -13.58 29.85
CA PHE A 449 -5.51 -12.14 30.13
C PHE A 449 -4.24 -11.59 30.80
N TYR A 450 -3.63 -12.32 31.72
CA TYR A 450 -2.40 -11.88 32.39
C TYR A 450 -1.22 -11.71 31.41
N ILE A 451 -1.13 -12.56 30.38
CA ILE A 451 -0.11 -12.45 29.34
C ILE A 451 -0.38 -11.22 28.49
N ILE A 452 -1.63 -10.98 28.12
CA ILE A 452 -2.02 -9.78 27.36
C ILE A 452 -1.65 -8.52 28.14
N PHE A 453 -2.00 -8.46 29.43
CA PHE A 453 -1.66 -7.34 30.30
C PHE A 453 -0.15 -7.10 30.38
N LEU A 454 0.64 -8.15 30.67
CA LEU A 454 2.10 -8.05 30.69
C LEU A 454 2.66 -7.60 29.34
N SER A 455 2.07 -8.07 28.24
CA SER A 455 2.50 -7.72 26.89
C SER A 455 2.28 -6.24 26.58
N VAL A 456 1.14 -5.69 27.01
CA VAL A 456 0.82 -4.27 26.84
C VAL A 456 1.80 -3.41 27.63
N VAL A 457 2.08 -3.78 28.89
CA VAL A 457 2.99 -3.00 29.73
C VAL A 457 4.41 -3.05 29.18
N ILE A 458 4.95 -4.25 28.95
CA ILE A 458 6.32 -4.44 28.45
C ILE A 458 6.47 -3.85 27.04
N GLY A 459 5.51 -4.12 26.15
CA GLY A 459 5.53 -3.61 24.77
C GLY A 459 5.55 -2.09 24.72
N ASN A 460 4.74 -1.39 25.53
CA ASN A 460 4.75 0.07 25.58
C ASN A 460 6.04 0.64 26.19
N LEU A 461 6.66 -0.04 27.17
CA LEU A 461 7.97 0.37 27.69
C LEU A 461 9.04 0.34 26.60
N TYR A 462 9.09 -0.72 25.79
CA TYR A 462 9.99 -0.79 24.64
C TYR A 462 9.65 0.26 23.57
N LEU A 463 8.36 0.48 23.28
CA LEU A 463 7.95 1.53 22.34
C LEU A 463 8.41 2.92 22.82
N PHE A 464 8.38 3.21 24.11
CA PHE A 464 8.88 4.48 24.63
C PHE A 464 10.39 4.65 24.40
N VAL A 465 11.17 3.59 24.56
CA VAL A 465 12.61 3.60 24.20
C VAL A 465 12.76 3.91 22.71
N ILE A 466 12.06 3.18 21.85
CA ILE A 466 12.10 3.35 20.39
C ILE A 466 11.70 4.78 19.99
N TYR A 467 10.67 5.34 20.62
CA TYR A 467 10.19 6.69 20.35
C TYR A 467 11.21 7.76 20.71
N LEU A 468 11.87 7.65 21.87
CA LEU A 468 12.93 8.59 22.24
C LEU A 468 14.14 8.45 21.32
N VAL A 469 14.56 7.22 20.99
CA VAL A 469 15.65 6.97 20.03
C VAL A 469 15.31 7.57 18.66
N GLY A 470 14.06 7.41 18.19
CA GLY A 470 13.58 8.00 16.93
C GLY A 470 13.65 9.51 16.92
N ILE A 471 13.31 10.17 18.03
CA ILE A 471 13.45 11.62 18.18
C ILE A 471 14.93 12.04 18.19
N ILE A 472 15.81 11.29 18.86
CA ILE A 472 17.25 11.58 18.88
C ILE A 472 17.85 11.45 17.48
N LEU A 473 17.48 10.43 16.71
CA LEU A 473 17.91 10.28 15.32
C LEU A 473 17.44 11.47 14.47
N GLU A 474 16.17 11.86 14.61
CA GLU A 474 15.61 13.02 13.92
C GLU A 474 16.27 14.35 14.32
N LEU A 475 16.68 14.52 15.58
CA LEU A 475 17.41 15.70 16.02
C LEU A 475 18.80 15.79 15.40
N ASN A 476 19.47 14.64 15.20
CA ASN A 476 20.81 14.59 14.64
C ASN A 476 20.82 14.70 13.11
N TRP A 477 19.86 14.06 12.44
CA TRP A 477 19.78 14.00 10.98
C TRP A 477 18.38 14.33 10.46
N PRO A 478 17.88 15.55 10.70
CA PRO A 478 16.58 15.98 10.20
C PRO A 478 16.62 16.23 8.69
N LYS A 479 15.52 15.94 8.01
CA LYS A 479 15.30 16.30 6.61
C LYS A 479 14.39 17.51 6.52
N LEU A 480 14.93 18.72 6.73
CA LEU A 480 14.17 19.98 6.77
C LEU A 480 13.89 20.58 5.38
N VAL A 481 14.76 20.32 4.39
CA VAL A 481 14.60 20.85 3.03
C VAL A 481 13.86 19.84 2.17
N TRP A 482 12.58 20.13 1.88
CA TRP A 482 11.76 19.35 0.98
C TRP A 482 10.70 20.20 0.29
N ASP A 483 10.43 19.87 -0.97
CA ASP A 483 9.43 20.56 -1.81
C ASP A 483 8.09 19.80 -1.86
N ASN A 484 8.05 18.57 -1.30
CA ASN A 484 6.87 17.72 -1.27
C ASN A 484 6.76 17.00 0.08
N PRO A 485 5.59 17.00 0.75
CA PRO A 485 5.35 16.32 2.01
C PRO A 485 5.60 14.79 1.96
N GLN A 486 5.72 14.16 0.80
CA GLN A 486 6.14 12.75 0.69
C GLN A 486 7.61 12.51 1.04
N LYS A 487 8.50 13.48 0.75
CA LYS A 487 9.95 13.34 0.98
C LYS A 487 10.31 13.09 2.46
N PRO A 488 9.79 13.84 3.45
CA PRO A 488 10.12 13.61 4.87
C PRO A 488 9.53 12.30 5.44
N MET A 489 8.50 11.72 4.80
CA MET A 489 7.96 10.40 5.19
C MET A 489 8.75 9.25 4.56
N LYS A 490 8.80 9.20 3.22
CA LYS A 490 9.25 8.01 2.49
C LYS A 490 10.74 7.95 2.24
N GLN A 491 11.40 9.11 2.19
CA GLN A 491 12.84 9.19 1.89
C GLN A 491 13.65 9.57 3.14
N ASN A 492 13.09 9.32 4.32
CA ASN A 492 13.77 9.53 5.58
C ASN A 492 14.34 8.20 6.07
N ILE A 493 15.68 8.12 6.12
CA ILE A 493 16.39 6.92 6.51
C ILE A 493 16.21 6.61 8.01
N ASN A 494 15.86 7.61 8.82
CA ASN A 494 15.64 7.45 10.27
C ASN A 494 14.48 6.49 10.56
N ALA A 495 13.44 6.47 9.72
CA ALA A 495 12.35 5.51 9.82
C ALA A 495 12.84 4.05 9.62
N VAL A 496 13.76 3.84 8.67
CA VAL A 496 14.34 2.53 8.39
C VAL A 496 15.24 2.07 9.55
N PHE A 497 16.07 2.98 10.08
CA PHE A 497 16.90 2.68 11.26
C PHE A 497 16.05 2.26 12.47
N ILE A 498 14.91 2.91 12.69
CA ILE A 498 14.01 2.56 13.79
C ILE A 498 13.43 1.15 13.64
N ILE A 499 13.06 0.75 12.42
CA ILE A 499 12.61 -0.63 12.15
C ILE A 499 13.72 -1.65 12.42
N PHE A 500 14.97 -1.35 12.03
CA PHE A 500 16.10 -2.25 12.31
C PHE A 500 16.42 -2.33 13.82
N ILE A 501 16.36 -1.21 14.54
CA ILE A 501 16.53 -1.19 16.00
C ILE A 501 15.44 -2.02 16.67
N ASP A 502 14.21 -1.92 16.20
CA ASP A 502 13.08 -2.71 16.70
C ASP A 502 13.32 -4.21 16.50
N PHE A 503 13.70 -4.65 15.28
CA PHE A 503 14.07 -6.04 15.04
C PHE A 503 15.26 -6.52 15.86
N ALA A 504 16.26 -5.66 16.08
CA ALA A 504 17.39 -5.98 16.95
C ALA A 504 16.94 -6.19 18.40
N LEU A 505 16.05 -5.34 18.93
CA LEU A 505 15.49 -5.49 20.28
C LEU A 505 14.65 -6.76 20.40
N ILE A 506 13.82 -7.09 19.40
CA ILE A 506 13.06 -8.34 19.37
C ILE A 506 14.01 -9.54 19.34
N GLY A 507 15.06 -9.49 18.52
CA GLY A 507 16.07 -10.54 18.42
C GLY A 507 16.85 -10.76 19.71
N ILE A 508 17.27 -9.68 20.38
CA ILE A 508 17.94 -9.74 21.69
C ILE A 508 17.00 -10.36 22.73
N ASN A 509 15.74 -9.95 22.78
CA ASN A 509 14.74 -10.55 23.68
C ASN A 509 14.51 -12.03 23.39
N TYR A 510 14.55 -12.45 22.12
CA TYR A 510 14.50 -13.86 21.74
C TYR A 510 15.73 -14.64 22.23
N LEU A 511 16.94 -14.09 22.10
CA LEU A 511 18.16 -14.73 22.59
C LEU A 511 18.16 -14.88 24.12
N ILE A 512 17.72 -13.84 24.84
CA ILE A 512 17.52 -13.87 26.30
C ILE A 512 16.45 -14.92 26.64
N ALA A 513 15.39 -15.00 25.83
CA ALA A 513 14.40 -16.05 25.91
C ALA A 513 14.90 -17.43 25.46
N LYS A 514 16.11 -17.59 24.96
CA LYS A 514 16.65 -18.95 24.76
C LYS A 514 17.44 -19.42 25.98
N THR A 515 18.11 -18.48 26.66
CA THR A 515 19.13 -18.78 27.68
C THR A 515 18.61 -18.77 29.11
N ILE A 516 17.63 -17.92 29.43
CA ILE A 516 17.20 -17.66 30.83
C ILE A 516 15.94 -18.47 31.20
N PRO A 517 15.83 -19.03 32.43
CA PRO A 517 14.59 -19.68 32.90
C PRO A 517 13.40 -18.72 32.99
N GLN A 518 12.18 -19.26 32.88
CA GLN A 518 10.94 -18.48 32.80
C GLN A 518 10.69 -17.54 33.99
N SER A 519 11.10 -17.93 35.20
CA SER A 519 10.94 -17.13 36.43
C SER A 519 11.71 -15.81 36.39
N ILE A 520 12.92 -15.81 35.81
CA ILE A 520 13.80 -14.64 35.72
C ILE A 520 13.49 -13.82 34.45
N LEU A 521 12.92 -14.46 33.42
CA LEU A 521 12.70 -13.83 32.13
C LEU A 521 11.66 -12.70 32.16
N ILE A 522 10.56 -12.86 32.90
CA ILE A 522 9.56 -11.79 33.03
C ILE A 522 10.20 -10.55 33.67
N LEU A 523 11.04 -10.76 34.68
CA LEU A 523 11.80 -9.71 35.34
C LEU A 523 12.78 -9.03 34.36
N ALA A 524 13.52 -9.83 33.57
CA ALA A 524 14.44 -9.33 32.56
C ALA A 524 13.73 -8.47 31.50
N PHE A 525 12.60 -8.93 30.97
CA PHE A 525 11.79 -8.17 30.01
C PHE A 525 11.23 -6.86 30.56
N PHE A 526 11.10 -6.75 31.89
CA PHE A 526 10.66 -5.52 32.54
C PHE A 526 11.82 -4.56 32.83
N ILE A 527 12.94 -5.08 33.34
CA ILE A 527 14.09 -4.28 33.77
C ILE A 527 14.84 -3.68 32.57
N ILE A 528 15.05 -4.48 31.50
CA ILE A 528 15.81 -4.05 30.32
C ILE A 528 15.24 -2.77 29.69
N PRO A 529 13.94 -2.68 29.34
CA PRO A 529 13.42 -1.46 28.73
C PRO A 529 13.39 -0.29 29.70
N ILE A 530 13.27 -0.51 31.02
CA ILE A 530 13.35 0.57 32.02
C ILE A 530 14.76 1.17 32.07
N ILE A 531 15.80 0.33 32.12
CA ILE A 531 17.19 0.80 32.11
C ILE A 531 17.49 1.56 30.81
N LEU A 532 17.07 1.01 29.66
CA LEU A 532 17.23 1.68 28.37
C LEU A 532 16.47 3.00 28.33
N LEU A 533 15.23 3.05 28.83
CA LEU A 533 14.41 4.26 28.86
C LEU A 533 15.06 5.35 29.70
N LEU A 534 15.55 5.00 30.90
CA LEU A 534 16.29 5.91 31.77
C LEU A 534 17.55 6.43 31.09
N PHE A 535 18.35 5.55 30.49
CA PHE A 535 19.57 5.94 29.79
C PHE A 535 19.30 6.90 28.63
N VAL A 536 18.33 6.57 27.77
CA VAL A 536 17.97 7.39 26.61
C VAL A 536 17.35 8.72 27.06
N TYR A 537 16.52 8.73 28.10
CA TYR A 537 15.93 9.94 28.65
C TYR A 537 17.01 10.89 29.23
N LEU A 538 17.96 10.36 30.01
CA LEU A 538 19.06 11.15 30.57
C LEU A 538 19.95 11.73 29.48
N TYR A 539 20.28 10.93 28.46
CA TYR A 539 21.04 11.39 27.30
C TYR A 539 20.33 12.53 26.57
N LEU A 540 19.03 12.38 26.30
CA LEU A 540 18.22 13.39 25.64
C LEU A 540 18.18 14.67 26.48
N ASN A 541 17.87 14.58 27.77
CA ASN A 541 17.74 15.75 28.64
C ASN A 541 19.05 16.54 28.77
N LYS A 542 20.21 15.85 28.78
CA LYS A 542 21.52 16.50 28.85
C LYS A 542 21.90 17.22 27.55
N ASN A 543 21.53 16.67 26.40
CA ASN A 543 22.00 17.14 25.10
C ASN A 543 20.96 17.95 24.30
N ILE A 544 19.73 18.07 24.78
CA ILE A 544 18.60 18.62 24.01
C ILE A 544 18.84 20.04 23.51
N GLU A 545 19.43 20.93 24.32
CA GLU A 545 19.68 22.32 23.91
C GLU A 545 20.71 22.40 22.77
N GLY A 546 21.78 21.59 22.87
CA GLY A 546 22.80 21.49 21.83
C GLY A 546 22.30 20.83 20.55
N LEU A 547 21.42 19.83 20.66
CA LEU A 547 20.81 19.19 19.50
C LEU A 547 19.78 20.09 18.82
N TYR A 548 18.96 20.78 19.60
CA TYR A 548 17.89 21.63 19.07
C TYR A 548 18.44 22.93 18.45
N SER A 549 19.53 23.48 18.97
CA SER A 549 20.18 24.67 18.39
C SER A 549 20.73 24.43 16.97
N ARG A 550 21.10 23.19 16.63
CA ARG A 550 21.62 22.80 15.29
C ARG A 550 20.57 22.70 14.19
N LEU A 551 19.29 22.57 14.55
CA LEU A 551 18.16 22.53 13.62
C LEU A 551 18.01 23.86 12.85
#